data_AF-A0A7Y6YYA9-F1
#
_entry.id   AF-A0A7Y6YYA9-F1
#
_cell.length_a   1.000
_cell.length_b   1.000
_cell.length_c   1.000
_cell.angle_alpha   90.00
_cell.angle_beta   90.00
_cell.angle_gamma   90.00
#
_symmetry.space_group_name_H-M   'P 1'
#
loop_
_entity.id
_entity.type
_entity.pdbx_description
1 polymer ?
#
loop_
_entity_poly.entity_id
_entity_poly.type
_entity_poly.pdbx_seq_one_letter_code
_entity_poly.pdbx_strand_id
1 'polypeptide(L)'
;MQTFTKTRVEIVIEQAAVERLAHLLDDEEHVSGYTIVPVHGGSGVHGLWTRDGSITEADGMMMLICILDPKYKDELLEHLFTFLENRIGIVTVSQVEVIRKDHF
;
A
#
# COMPACT_ATOMS: atom_id res chain seq x y z
N MET A 1 -15.98 24.49 -1.79
CA MET A 1 -15.42 23.13 -1.59
C MET A 1 -14.09 23.32 -0.89
N GLN A 2 -13.92 22.72 0.29
CA GLN A 2 -12.68 22.77 1.05
C GLN A 2 -11.98 21.43 0.91
N THR A 3 -10.66 21.46 0.82
CA THR A 3 -9.82 20.26 0.86
C THR A 3 -8.86 20.34 2.04
N PHE A 4 -8.32 19.19 2.41
CA PHE A 4 -7.39 19.04 3.52
C PHE A 4 -6.23 18.15 3.09
N THR A 5 -5.02 18.59 3.44
CA THR A 5 -3.80 17.83 3.19
C THR A 5 -3.77 16.55 4.01
N LYS A 6 -3.49 15.44 3.33
CA LYS A 6 -3.26 14.11 3.90
C LYS A 6 -2.05 13.46 3.22
N THR A 7 -1.60 12.37 3.81
CA THR A 7 -0.56 11.51 3.23
C THR A 7 -1.24 10.33 2.55
N ARG A 8 -0.84 10.01 1.32
CA ARG A 8 -1.19 8.76 0.65
C ARG A 8 0.04 7.85 0.61
N VAL A 9 -0.12 6.64 1.13
CA VAL A 9 0.87 5.57 1.09
C VAL A 9 0.37 4.50 0.12
N GLU A 10 1.20 4.18 -0.87
CA GLU A 10 0.93 3.15 -1.87
C GLU A 10 1.95 2.02 -1.70
N ILE A 11 1.48 0.80 -1.48
CA ILE A 11 2.30 -0.36 -1.18
C ILE A 11 2.04 -1.41 -2.26
N VAL A 12 3.01 -1.64 -3.12
CA VAL A 12 2.95 -2.72 -4.11
C VAL A 12 3.64 -3.95 -3.51
N ILE A 13 2.93 -5.07 -3.44
CA ILE A 13 3.43 -6.29 -2.80
C ILE A 13 2.85 -7.55 -3.47
N GLU A 14 3.50 -8.68 -3.26
CA GLU A 14 3.02 -9.99 -3.68
C GLU A 14 1.63 -10.31 -3.10
N GLN A 15 0.75 -10.90 -3.92
CA GLN A 15 -0.60 -11.33 -3.53
C GLN A 15 -0.61 -12.18 -2.25
N ALA A 16 0.36 -13.08 -2.10
CA ALA A 16 0.50 -13.96 -0.93
C ALA A 16 0.79 -13.23 0.40
N ALA A 17 1.16 -11.94 0.35
CA ALA A 17 1.41 -11.11 1.52
C ALA A 17 0.28 -10.12 1.84
N VAL A 18 -0.73 -10.01 0.97
CA VAL A 18 -1.82 -9.02 1.11
C VAL A 18 -2.58 -9.19 2.40
N GLU A 19 -2.97 -10.40 2.78
CA GLU A 19 -3.72 -10.65 4.02
C GLU A 19 -2.93 -10.24 5.26
N ARG A 20 -1.62 -10.55 5.30
CA ARG A 20 -0.76 -10.14 6.43
C ARG A 20 -0.54 -8.63 6.47
N LEU A 21 -0.44 -7.98 5.32
CA LEU A 21 -0.31 -6.53 5.24
C LEU A 21 -1.63 -5.85 5.63
N ALA A 22 -2.77 -6.39 5.21
CA ALA A 22 -4.09 -5.93 5.60
C ALA A 22 -4.26 -5.98 7.13
N HIS A 23 -3.88 -7.10 7.76
CA HIS A 23 -3.89 -7.21 9.22
C HIS A 23 -2.96 -6.20 9.91
N LEU A 24 -1.75 -6.00 9.39
CA LEU A 24 -0.85 -4.96 9.91
C LEU A 24 -1.54 -3.60 9.86
N LEU A 25 -2.14 -3.23 8.72
CA LEU A 25 -2.84 -1.96 8.55
C LEU A 25 -4.10 -1.84 9.42
N ASP A 26 -4.82 -2.94 9.67
CA ASP A 26 -5.98 -2.97 10.56
C ASP A 26 -5.58 -2.77 12.04
N ASP A 27 -4.38 -3.19 12.42
CA ASP A 27 -3.83 -3.03 13.79
C ASP A 27 -3.29 -1.61 14.05
N GLU A 28 -3.07 -0.80 13.00
CA GLU A 28 -2.66 0.60 13.13
C GLU A 28 -3.84 1.49 13.54
N GLU A 29 -3.84 2.02 14.76
CA GLU A 29 -4.93 2.87 15.30
C GLU A 29 -5.26 4.09 14.40
N HIS A 30 -4.30 4.53 13.59
CA HIS A 30 -4.38 5.74 12.78
C HIS A 30 -4.69 5.49 11.30
N VAL A 31 -4.85 4.23 10.90
CA VAL A 31 -5.29 3.84 9.56
C VAL A 31 -6.78 3.55 9.62
N SER A 32 -7.58 4.44 9.01
CA SER A 32 -9.05 4.28 8.98
C SER A 32 -9.53 3.31 7.90
N GLY A 33 -8.65 2.96 6.95
CA GLY A 33 -8.93 1.99 5.90
C GLY A 33 -7.96 2.09 4.73
N TYR A 34 -8.07 1.12 3.82
CA TYR A 34 -7.25 1.02 2.63
C TYR A 34 -8.05 0.48 1.45
N THR A 35 -7.53 0.68 0.25
CA THR A 35 -8.08 0.13 -1.00
C THR A 35 -7.06 -0.83 -1.61
N ILE A 36 -7.52 -2.02 -2.03
CA ILE A 36 -6.68 -3.01 -2.70
C ILE A 36 -6.98 -2.99 -4.20
N VAL A 37 -5.94 -2.87 -5.02
CA VAL A 37 -6.05 -2.79 -6.49
C VAL A 37 -5.14 -3.85 -7.13
N PRO A 38 -5.63 -4.64 -8.11
CA PRO A 38 -4.79 -5.59 -8.82
C PRO A 38 -3.77 -4.91 -9.72
N VAL A 39 -2.55 -5.42 -9.73
CA VAL A 39 -1.50 -4.98 -10.66
C VAL A 39 -1.42 -5.98 -11.82
N HIS A 40 -1.51 -5.47 -13.05
CA HIS A 40 -1.45 -6.29 -14.27
C HIS A 40 -0.02 -6.65 -14.69
N GLY A 41 0.95 -5.83 -14.32
CA GLY A 41 2.34 -5.99 -14.68
C GLY A 41 3.17 -4.84 -14.15
N GLY A 42 4.48 -4.96 -14.23
CA GLY A 42 5.42 -3.95 -13.77
C GLY A 42 6.83 -4.29 -14.23
N SER A 43 7.74 -3.33 -14.17
CA SER A 43 9.15 -3.56 -14.47
C SER A 43 10.00 -2.98 -13.37
N GLY A 44 11.00 -3.74 -12.93
CA GLY A 44 11.98 -3.32 -11.94
C GLY A 44 13.39 -3.69 -12.35
N VAL A 45 14.28 -3.80 -11.37
CA VAL A 45 15.69 -4.18 -11.56
C VAL A 45 15.83 -5.54 -12.26
N HIS A 46 14.88 -6.45 -12.04
CA HIS A 46 14.87 -7.80 -12.61
C HIS A 46 14.09 -7.91 -13.93
N GLY A 47 13.72 -6.78 -14.54
CA GLY A 47 13.03 -6.73 -15.84
C GLY A 47 11.52 -6.67 -15.73
N LEU A 48 10.87 -6.88 -16.88
CA LEU A 48 9.42 -6.87 -17.03
C LEU A 48 8.82 -8.13 -16.42
N TRP A 49 7.80 -7.94 -15.60
CA TRP A 49 6.90 -8.97 -15.12
C TRP A 49 5.48 -8.64 -15.55
N THR A 50 4.74 -9.67 -15.95
CA THR A 50 3.32 -9.57 -16.31
C THR A 50 2.55 -10.63 -15.54
N ARG A 51 1.32 -10.31 -15.15
CA ARG A 51 0.39 -11.29 -14.58
C ARG A 51 0.00 -12.36 -15.61
N ASP A 52 0.06 -12.02 -16.90
CA ASP A 52 -0.19 -12.95 -18.00
C ASP A 52 0.86 -14.08 -17.96
N GLY A 53 0.41 -15.31 -17.70
CA GLY A 53 1.24 -16.50 -17.57
C GLY A 53 1.22 -17.15 -16.18
N SER A 54 0.69 -16.46 -15.18
CA SER A 54 0.44 -17.01 -13.84
C SER A 54 -0.67 -18.07 -13.88
N ILE A 55 -0.38 -19.26 -13.35
CA ILE A 55 -1.33 -20.40 -13.32
C ILE A 55 -2.24 -20.29 -12.09
N THR A 56 -1.77 -19.66 -11.02
CA THR A 56 -2.50 -19.58 -9.74
C THR A 56 -2.95 -18.15 -9.43
N GLU A 57 -4.06 -18.02 -8.71
CA GLU A 57 -4.50 -16.72 -8.15
C GLU A 57 -3.54 -16.18 -7.09
N ALA A 58 -2.67 -17.03 -6.54
CA ALA A 58 -1.64 -16.65 -5.57
C ALA A 58 -0.42 -15.97 -6.22
N ASP A 59 -0.27 -16.13 -7.53
CA ASP A 59 0.76 -15.46 -8.31
C ASP A 59 0.26 -14.08 -8.73
N GLY A 60 0.93 -13.03 -8.26
CA GLY A 60 0.57 -11.68 -8.66
C GLY A 60 1.12 -10.61 -7.73
N MET A 61 0.96 -9.36 -8.16
CA MET A 61 1.23 -8.18 -7.36
C MET A 61 -0.08 -7.44 -7.13
N MET A 62 -0.22 -6.86 -5.95
CA MET A 62 -1.33 -6.03 -5.53
C MET A 62 -0.80 -4.70 -5.04
N MET A 63 -1.60 -3.65 -5.20
CA MET A 63 -1.32 -2.34 -4.62
C MET A 63 -2.34 -2.05 -3.53
N LEU A 64 -1.86 -1.78 -2.32
CA LEU A 64 -2.67 -1.25 -1.24
C LEU A 64 -2.47 0.26 -1.18
N ILE A 65 -3.57 1.01 -1.13
CA ILE A 65 -3.59 2.46 -1.03
C ILE A 65 -4.20 2.83 0.31
N CYS A 66 -3.42 3.45 1.17
CA CYS A 66 -3.85 3.99 2.47
C CYS A 66 -3.74 5.52 2.45
N ILE A 67 -4.70 6.20 3.08
CA ILE A 67 -4.65 7.65 3.30
C ILE A 67 -4.77 7.90 4.80
N LEU A 68 -3.84 8.68 5.34
CA LEU A 68 -3.74 8.95 6.77
C LEU A 68 -3.31 10.39 7.06
N ASP A 69 -3.49 10.81 8.30
CA ASP A 69 -2.97 12.09 8.78
C ASP A 69 -1.44 12.15 8.69
N PRO A 70 -0.84 13.24 8.17
CA PRO A 70 0.60 13.32 7.95
C PRO A 70 1.45 13.09 9.20
N LYS A 71 0.92 13.38 10.39
CA LYS A 71 1.66 13.18 11.66
C LYS A 71 1.93 11.71 11.99
N TYR A 72 1.18 10.77 11.40
CA TYR A 72 1.32 9.33 11.61
C TYR A 72 2.10 8.62 10.50
N LYS A 73 2.55 9.39 9.48
CA LYS A 73 3.26 8.85 8.32
C LYS A 73 4.55 8.13 8.73
N ASP A 74 5.39 8.73 9.56
CA ASP A 74 6.70 8.16 9.89
C ASP A 74 6.56 6.85 10.70
N GLU A 75 5.62 6.79 11.65
CA GLU A 75 5.29 5.58 12.41
C GLU A 75 4.84 4.43 11.51
N LEU A 76 3.87 4.67 10.62
CA LEU A 76 3.43 3.67 9.66
C LEU A 76 4.58 3.19 8.76
N LEU A 77 5.46 4.10 8.32
CA LEU A 77 6.60 3.74 7.46
C LEU A 77 7.62 2.86 8.18
N GLU A 78 7.82 3.02 9.49
CA GLU A 78 8.69 2.15 10.27
C GLU A 78 8.12 0.71 10.33
N HIS A 79 6.83 0.56 10.62
CA HIS A 79 6.18 -0.76 10.63
C HIS A 79 6.16 -1.42 9.25
N LEU A 80 5.87 -0.65 8.20
CA LEU A 80 5.94 -1.13 6.82
C LEU A 80 7.35 -1.53 6.40
N PHE A 81 8.38 -0.79 6.83
CA PHE A 81 9.77 -1.12 6.55
C PHE A 81 10.12 -2.49 7.15
N THR A 82 9.84 -2.70 8.44
CA THR A 82 10.05 -4.01 9.10
C THR A 82 9.27 -5.12 8.41
N PHE A 83 8.03 -4.84 7.97
CA PHE A 83 7.23 -5.82 7.23
C PHE A 83 7.84 -6.15 5.86
N LEU A 84 8.53 -5.23 5.19
CA LEU A 84 9.02 -5.43 3.84
C LEU A 84 10.46 -5.98 3.75
N GLU A 85 11.23 -6.00 4.85
CA GLU A 85 12.66 -6.38 4.85
C GLU A 85 13.00 -7.67 4.09
N ASN A 86 12.07 -8.64 4.02
CA ASN A 86 12.28 -9.93 3.38
C ASN A 86 11.27 -10.24 2.27
N ARG A 87 10.70 -9.21 1.62
CA ARG A 87 9.60 -9.36 0.66
C ARG A 87 9.83 -8.55 -0.62
N ILE A 88 9.27 -9.03 -1.73
CA ILE A 88 9.24 -8.27 -2.97
C ILE A 88 8.14 -7.21 -2.88
N GLY A 89 8.53 -5.94 -3.00
CA GLY A 89 7.58 -4.85 -2.99
C GLY A 89 8.23 -3.48 -3.04
N ILE A 90 7.40 -2.45 -3.18
CA ILE A 90 7.81 -1.05 -3.08
C ILE A 90 6.78 -0.28 -2.26
N VAL A 91 7.24 0.78 -1.59
CA VAL A 91 6.37 1.75 -0.91
C VAL A 91 6.64 3.12 -1.50
N THR A 92 5.58 3.82 -1.87
CA THR A 92 5.67 5.22 -2.30
C THR A 92 4.75 6.07 -1.43
N VAL A 93 5.20 7.30 -1.16
CA VAL A 93 4.46 8.25 -0.33
C VAL A 93 4.25 9.53 -1.13
N SER A 94 3.04 10.07 -1.05
CA SER A 94 2.68 11.33 -1.70
C SER A 94 1.81 12.17 -0.78
N GLN A 95 1.85 13.49 -1.01
CA GLN A 95 0.89 14.41 -0.41
C GLN A 95 -0.35 14.49 -1.30
N VAL A 96 -1.54 14.38 -0.70
CA VAL A 96 -2.82 14.46 -1.39
C VAL A 96 -3.77 15.41 -0.68
N GLU A 97 -4.80 15.85 -1.38
CA GLU A 97 -5.88 16.68 -0.84
C GLU A 97 -7.18 15.86 -0.79
N VAL A 98 -7.84 15.82 0.37
CA VAL A 98 -9.12 15.10 0.56
C VAL A 98 -10.25 16.07 0.89
N ILE A 99 -11.48 15.73 0.49
CA ILE A 99 -12.66 16.57 0.74
C ILE A 99 -13.20 16.35 2.18
N ARG A 100 -13.20 15.11 2.67
CA ARG A 100 -13.78 14.75 3.98
C ARG A 100 -12.68 14.27 4.92
N LYS A 101 -12.03 15.21 5.61
CA LYS A 101 -10.87 14.92 6.47
C LYS A 101 -11.16 13.94 7.61
N ASP A 102 -12.38 13.93 8.15
CA ASP A 102 -12.70 13.16 9.37
C ASP A 102 -12.83 11.64 9.11
N HIS A 103 -12.66 11.20 7.86
CA HIS A 103 -12.55 9.79 7.50
C HIS A 103 -11.09 9.30 7.40
N PHE A 104 -10.08 10.14 7.67
CA PHE A 104 -8.65 9.85 7.49
C PHE A 104 -7.79 10.52 8.57
#